data_AF-A0A7Y1BL20-F1
#
_entry.id   AF-A0A7Y1BL20-F1
#
_cell.length_a   1.000
_cell.length_b   1.000
_cell.length_c   1.000
_cell.angle_alpha   90.00
_cell.angle_beta   90.00
_cell.angle_gamma   90.00
#
_symmetry.space_group_name_H-M   'P 1'
#
loop_
_entity.id
_entity.type
_entity.pdbx_description
1 polymer ?
#
loop_
_entity_poly.entity_id
_entity_poly.type
_entity_poly.pdbx_seq_one_letter_code
_entity_poly.pdbx_strand_id
1 'polypeptide(L)'
;MGVEGFFESLGEAVGSVIRFIVEGLSGFFGMLGGAVSSFITGMSKALGVTPSLLSIVVLLAGLWLLYLAVRAFIRRSIIAGVIWLVLGLWLLSGLIS
;
A
#
# COMPACT_ATOMS: atom_id res chain seq x y z
N MET A 1 30.40 -25.15 36.40
CA MET A 1 30.07 -26.29 35.52
C MET A 1 28.56 -26.56 35.40
N GLY A 2 27.77 -26.74 36.48
CA GLY A 2 26.35 -27.08 36.33
C GLY A 2 25.39 -25.93 36.00
N VAL A 3 25.74 -24.69 36.36
CA VAL A 3 24.85 -23.52 36.18
C VAL A 3 25.15 -22.78 34.87
N GLU A 4 26.42 -22.69 34.47
CA GLU A 4 26.83 -22.04 33.21
C GLU A 4 26.18 -22.70 31.99
N GLY A 5 26.17 -24.04 31.91
CA GLY A 5 25.54 -24.76 30.80
C GLY A 5 24.01 -24.67 30.76
N PHE A 6 23.36 -24.42 31.90
CA PHE A 6 21.90 -24.20 31.94
C PHE A 6 21.52 -22.83 31.38
N PHE A 7 22.24 -21.77 31.77
CA PHE A 7 21.99 -20.43 31.22
C PHE A 7 22.37 -20.33 29.73
N GLU A 8 23.41 -21.05 29.30
CA GLU A 8 23.81 -21.14 27.90
C GLU A 8 22.76 -21.84 27.04
N SER A 9 22.26 -23.01 27.45
CA SER A 9 21.20 -23.72 26.73
C SER A 9 19.86 -22.98 26.71
N LEU A 10 19.52 -22.24 27.78
CA LEU A 10 18.35 -21.37 27.78
C LEU A 10 18.50 -20.18 26.83
N GLY A 11 19.67 -19.54 26.80
CA GLY A 11 19.96 -18.45 25.86
C GLY A 11 19.86 -18.91 24.41
N GLU A 12 20.38 -20.12 24.12
CA GLU A 12 20.33 -20.72 22.80
C GLU A 12 18.90 -21.10 22.38
N ALA A 13 18.12 -21.70 23.29
CA ALA A 13 16.71 -22.03 23.05
C ALA A 13 15.85 -20.79 22.81
N VAL A 14 16.02 -19.75 23.63
CA VAL A 14 15.28 -18.47 23.47
C VAL A 14 15.71 -17.75 22.19
N GLY A 15 17.01 -17.70 21.90
CA GLY A 15 17.54 -17.10 20.67
C GLY A 15 17.03 -17.78 19.41
N SER A 16 16.92 -19.11 19.42
CA SER A 16 16.33 -19.92 18.36
C SER A 16 14.85 -19.55 18.10
N VAL A 17 14.06 -19.42 19.17
CA VAL A 17 12.64 -19.04 19.05
C VAL A 17 12.47 -17.63 18.49
N ILE A 18 13.27 -16.66 18.97
CA ILE A 18 13.23 -15.28 18.45
C ILE A 18 13.62 -15.28 16.96
N ARG A 19 14.68 -16.00 16.59
CA ARG A 19 15.13 -16.10 15.20
C ARG A 19 14.06 -16.69 14.30
N PHE A 20 13.36 -17.74 14.74
CA PHE A 20 12.23 -18.32 14.01
C PHE A 20 11.12 -17.30 13.75
N ILE A 21 10.77 -16.49 14.76
CA ILE A 21 9.76 -15.44 14.62
C ILE A 21 10.23 -14.37 13.62
N VAL A 22 11.48 -13.91 13.74
CA VAL A 22 12.03 -12.86 12.87
C VAL A 22 12.14 -13.35 11.42
N GLU A 23 12.60 -14.57 11.18
CA GLU A 23 12.68 -15.16 9.84
C GLU A 23 11.28 -15.35 9.25
N GLY A 24 10.32 -15.86 10.03
CA GLY A 24 8.93 -16.01 9.60
C GLY A 24 8.28 -14.67 9.22
N LEU A 25 8.43 -13.66 10.08
CA LEU A 25 7.92 -12.32 9.81
C LEU A 25 8.62 -11.68 8.61
N SER A 26 9.95 -11.80 8.50
CA SER A 26 10.71 -11.25 7.38
C SER A 26 10.30 -11.88 6.05
N GLY A 27 10.08 -13.21 6.03
CA GLY A 27 9.55 -13.90 4.85
C GLY A 27 8.13 -13.44 4.49
N PHE A 28 7.26 -13.29 5.49
CA PHE A 28 5.90 -12.79 5.29
C PHE A 28 5.87 -11.36 4.75
N PHE A 29 6.59 -10.42 5.39
CA PHE A 29 6.71 -9.05 4.92
C PHE A 29 7.41 -8.95 3.56
N GLY A 30 8.36 -9.84 3.27
CA GLY A 30 9.00 -9.94 1.96
C GLY A 30 8.01 -10.33 0.85
N MET A 31 7.19 -11.36 1.09
CA MET A 31 6.15 -11.77 0.15
C MET A 31 5.11 -10.67 -0.07
N LEU A 32 4.63 -10.02 1.02
CA LEU A 32 3.65 -8.94 0.90
C LEU A 32 4.25 -7.71 0.21
N GLY A 33 5.48 -7.31 0.58
CA GLY A 33 6.18 -6.20 -0.05
C GLY A 33 6.42 -6.43 -1.54
N GLY A 34 6.79 -7.66 -1.93
CA GLY A 34 6.94 -8.05 -3.33
C GLY A 34 5.63 -8.01 -4.11
N ALA A 35 4.53 -8.49 -3.52
CA ALA A 35 3.21 -8.44 -4.13
C ALA A 35 2.71 -7.00 -4.30
N VAL A 36 2.89 -6.16 -3.27
CA VAL A 36 2.57 -4.73 -3.33
C VAL A 36 3.40 -4.04 -4.41
N SER A 37 4.73 -4.20 -4.43
CA SER A 37 5.60 -3.62 -5.45
C SER A 37 5.20 -4.03 -6.87
N SER A 38 4.86 -5.30 -7.06
CA SER A 38 4.39 -5.83 -8.35
C SER A 38 3.05 -5.22 -8.79
N PHE A 39 2.11 -5.06 -7.86
CA PHE A 39 0.84 -4.36 -8.10
C PHE A 39 1.06 -2.90 -8.50
N ILE A 40 1.91 -2.18 -7.77
CA ILE A 40 2.26 -0.78 -8.05
C ILE A 40 2.85 -0.65 -9.44
N THR A 41 3.79 -1.52 -9.77
CA THR A 41 4.46 -1.53 -11.07
C THR A 41 3.49 -1.84 -12.21
N GLY A 42 2.60 -2.82 -12.04
CA GLY A 42 1.57 -3.17 -13.03
C GLY A 42 0.57 -2.04 -13.27
N MET A 43 0.09 -1.41 -12.20
CA MET A 43 -0.79 -0.24 -12.26
C MET A 43 -0.10 0.94 -12.97
N SER A 44 1.13 1.25 -12.57
CA SER A 44 1.94 2.33 -13.14
C SER A 44 2.14 2.12 -14.64
N LYS A 45 2.43 0.89 -15.07
CA LYS A 45 2.54 0.52 -16.48
C LYS A 45 1.23 0.66 -17.25
N ALA A 46 0.11 0.25 -16.66
CA ALA A 46 -1.21 0.38 -17.30
C ALA A 46 -1.64 1.84 -17.48
N LEU A 47 -1.22 2.71 -16.55
CA LEU A 47 -1.57 4.14 -16.56
C LEU A 47 -0.51 5.02 -17.25
N GLY A 48 0.66 4.47 -17.57
CA GLY A 48 1.79 5.23 -18.12
C GLY A 48 2.45 6.19 -17.12
N VAL A 49 2.26 5.98 -15.82
CA VAL A 49 2.76 6.87 -14.75
C VAL A 49 4.03 6.28 -14.14
N THR A 50 4.95 7.11 -13.67
CA THR A 50 6.12 6.63 -12.92
C THR A 50 5.72 5.90 -11.63
N PRO A 51 6.29 4.70 -11.36
CA PRO A 51 5.99 3.93 -10.17
C PRO A 51 6.50 4.64 -8.92
N SER A 52 5.58 5.29 -8.21
CA SER A 52 5.87 5.98 -6.94
C SER A 52 4.71 5.81 -5.96
N LEU A 53 5.01 5.78 -4.66
CA LEU A 53 3.99 5.78 -3.61
C LEU A 53 3.12 7.03 -3.66
N LEU A 54 3.68 8.16 -4.09
CA LEU A 54 2.94 9.40 -4.29
C LEU A 54 1.89 9.23 -5.39
N SER A 55 2.24 8.58 -6.51
CA SER A 55 1.30 8.28 -7.60
C SER A 55 0.10 7.46 -7.12
N ILE A 56 0.32 6.50 -6.22
CA ILE A 56 -0.78 5.71 -5.60
C ILE A 56 -1.68 6.58 -4.75
N VAL A 57 -1.11 7.42 -3.89
CA VAL A 57 -1.90 8.28 -3.00
C VAL A 57 -2.76 9.23 -3.84
N VAL A 58 -2.18 9.83 -4.88
CA VAL A 58 -2.92 10.72 -5.79
C VAL A 58 -3.96 9.94 -6.60
N LEU A 59 -3.67 8.71 -7.03
CA LEU A 59 -4.64 7.85 -7.71
C LEU A 59 -5.83 7.48 -6.81
N LEU A 60 -5.58 7.05 -5.57
CA LEU A 60 -6.63 6.75 -4.60
C LEU A 60 -7.47 8.00 -4.32
N ALA A 61 -6.83 9.17 -4.19
CA ALA A 61 -7.52 10.44 -4.04
C ALA A 61 -8.38 10.76 -5.27
N GLY A 62 -7.85 10.64 -6.49
CA GLY A 62 -8.57 10.88 -7.73
C GLY A 62 -9.76 9.93 -7.92
N LEU A 63 -9.59 8.65 -7.61
CA LEU A 63 -10.66 7.66 -7.67
C LEU A 63 -11.75 7.94 -6.61
N TRP A 64 -11.34 8.40 -5.42
CA TRP A 64 -12.27 8.86 -4.39
C TRP A 64 -13.09 10.08 -4.83
N LEU A 65 -12.45 11.06 -5.50
CA LEU A 65 -13.13 12.22 -6.08
C LEU A 65 -14.15 11.80 -7.16
N LEU A 66 -13.79 10.87 -8.03
CA LEU A 66 -14.71 10.30 -9.02
C LEU A 66 -15.88 9.57 -8.36
N TYR A 67 -15.63 8.78 -7.30
CA TYR A 67 -16.70 8.15 -6.53
C TYR A 67 -17.66 9.18 -5.93
N LEU A 68 -17.14 10.28 -5.38
CA LEU A 68 -17.95 11.39 -4.86
C LEU A 68 -18.77 12.06 -5.96
N ALA A 69 -18.19 12.27 -7.15
CA ALA A 69 -18.90 12.82 -8.30
C ALA A 69 -20.08 11.93 -8.73
N VAL A 70 -19.83 10.62 -8.91
CA VAL A 70 -20.88 9.64 -9.25
C VAL A 70 -21.96 9.60 -8.16
N ARG A 71 -21.57 9.58 -6.89
CA ARG A 71 -22.50 9.62 -5.76
C ARG A 71 -23.34 10.89 -5.72
N ALA A 72 -22.78 12.05 -6.10
CA ALA A 72 -23.50 13.31 -6.18
C ALA A 72 -24.55 13.33 -7.31
N PHE A 73 -24.22 12.73 -8.47
CA PHE A 73 -25.17 12.56 -9.56
C PHE A 73 -26.36 11.67 -9.16
N ILE A 74 -26.10 10.56 -8.45
CA ILE A 74 -27.16 9.68 -7.93
C ILE A 74 -28.09 10.43 -6.97
N ARG A 75 -27.55 11.36 -6.17
CA ARG A 75 -28.33 12.21 -5.25
C ARG A 75 -29.04 13.41 -5.93
N ARG A 76 -29.14 13.43 -7.27
CA ARG A 76 -29.73 14.52 -8.09
C ARG A 76 -29.03 15.89 -7.95
N SER A 77 -27.81 15.95 -7.41
CA SER A 77 -27.06 17.19 -7.27
C SER A 77 -26.08 17.39 -8.43
N ILE A 78 -26.59 17.87 -9.57
CA ILE A 78 -25.83 18.06 -10.82
C ILE A 78 -24.61 18.98 -10.61
N ILE A 79 -24.80 20.12 -9.94
CA ILE A 79 -23.73 21.13 -9.78
C ILE A 79 -22.56 20.57 -8.95
N ALA A 80 -22.86 19.93 -7.82
CA ALA A 80 -21.83 19.28 -7.01
C ALA A 80 -21.12 18.17 -7.81
N GLY A 81 -21.88 17.34 -8.55
CA GLY A 81 -21.30 16.30 -9.41
C GLY A 81 -20.30 16.84 -10.42
N VAL A 82 -20.63 17.95 -11.09
CA VAL A 82 -19.73 18.61 -12.05
C VAL A 82 -18.46 19.14 -11.37
N ILE A 83 -18.58 19.78 -10.20
CA ILE A 83 -17.41 20.30 -9.46
C ILE A 83 -16.46 19.16 -9.08
N TRP A 84 -16.98 18.08 -8.48
CA TRP A 84 -16.16 16.92 -8.09
C TRP A 84 -15.56 16.19 -9.29
N LEU A 85 -16.28 16.15 -10.41
CA LEU A 85 -15.81 15.53 -11.66
C LEU A 85 -14.65 16.33 -12.26
N VAL A 86 -14.77 17.66 -12.36
CA VAL A 86 -13.69 18.52 -12.87
C VAL A 86 -12.46 18.45 -11.97
N LEU A 87 -12.63 18.51 -10.65
CA LEU A 87 -11.52 18.39 -9.70
C LEU A 87 -10.84 17.01 -9.79
N GLY A 88 -11.62 15.93 -9.89
CA GLY A 88 -11.09 14.57 -10.05
C GLY A 88 -10.31 14.40 -11.36
N LEU A 89 -10.87 14.87 -12.47
CA LEU A 89 -10.21 14.81 -13.77
C LEU A 89 -8.95 15.67 -13.83
N TRP A 90 -8.97 16.87 -13.24
CA TRP A 90 -7.80 17.75 -13.18
C TRP A 90 -6.65 17.12 -12.38
N LEU A 91 -6.97 16.50 -11.24
CA LEU A 91 -5.98 15.79 -10.42
C LEU A 91 -5.37 14.60 -11.18
N LEU A 92 -6.21 13.81 -11.86
CA LEU A 92 -5.78 12.66 -12.64
C LEU A 92 -4.97 13.06 -13.89
N SER A 93 -5.31 14.18 -14.53
CA SER A 93 -4.54 14.76 -15.63
C SER A 93 -3.12 15.13 -15.20
N GLY A 94 -2.92 15.55 -13.95
CA GLY A 94 -1.58 15.87 -13.42
C GLY A 94 -0.70 14.64 -13.15
N LEU A 95 -1.28 13.44 -13.04
CA LEU A 95 -0.52 12.19 -12.93
C LEU A 95 0.04 11.71 -14.27
N ILE A 96 -0.60 12.10 -15.38
CA ILE A 96 -0.18 11.72 -16.73
C ILE A 96 0.91 12.71 -17.14
N SER A 97 2.16 12.29 -17.03
CA SER A 97 3.36 13.00 -17.50
C SER A 97 4.26 12.05 -18.28
#